data_AF-A0A949YRQ1-F1
#
_entry.id   AF-A0A949YRQ1-F1
#
_cell.length_a   1.000
_cell.length_b   1.000
_cell.length_c   1.000
_cell.angle_alpha   90.00
_cell.angle_beta   90.00
_cell.angle_gamma   90.00
#
_symmetry.space_group_name_H-M   'P 1'
#
loop_
_entity.id
_entity.type
_entity.pdbx_description
1 polymer ?
#
loop_
_entity_poly.entity_id
_entity_poly.type
_entity_poly.pdbx_seq_one_letter_code
_entity_poly.pdbx_strand_id
1 'polypeptide(L)'
;DLYNNHAVTSLSGIGASVLDTINLDKFNLIAGGTIDVTSGIDNLNLNSVGPDPQIQLRQLPSTVTAGTSTTASTSSSSSNVYVSDAFLVQSLAGINGEFVSAGNIIEVPTNGAPPPPPAPPGIVLKINHINGNIAPAPNLLTDNDIFGYDQTTGKVVRFNLTPATNATGQPDMSKQTGTLDSTWKPLQVQKPGSTTPVAISVGRDGTRLVLLVSTGYQISVYDATYGTFLGAFTTAGFDATALGSTDTHTVMGEVGTNQQLQMIDVPLSLATGTAQLPVNEPGYPPPANYTPPAGFSLVGGLTGVVGTNQVYPTVAAVFNSFQPSVTQLGLLTAGTSVADTNPSGGLVLVRQFTTVSEKAIQPGGAYVPVSPSNNPMLTGVPEGSVDSSLALNTIGTSSTPGQYTNTVSLLGPVSLTQRGTITLNTTDQITDLSESFRPELNGSAAAGTGPALIDVQGNIQSLRGLTANGLVLNDTGYLNLIKTGQLSNSSILAQPIGHVQTPPAQRTNDVLLISTNNRDFGKRGGVNTLVANLYQIGPLSLTNNSPKP
;
A
#
# COMPACT_ATOMS: atom_id res chain seq x y z
N ASP A 1 -11.16 -38.86 -6.40
CA ASP A 1 -11.15 -38.05 -5.17
C ASP A 1 -10.33 -36.80 -5.37
N LEU A 2 -11.03 -35.67 -5.26
CA LEU A 2 -10.69 -34.34 -5.74
C LEU A 2 -9.57 -33.67 -4.92
N TYR A 3 -8.50 -33.27 -5.62
CA TYR A 3 -7.64 -32.15 -5.26
C TYR A 3 -8.17 -30.89 -5.96
N ASN A 4 -8.65 -29.92 -5.19
CA ASN A 4 -8.86 -28.54 -5.64
C ASN A 4 -8.62 -27.62 -4.45
N ASN A 5 -7.44 -27.00 -4.40
CA ASN A 5 -7.12 -25.92 -3.47
C ASN A 5 -6.59 -24.75 -4.29
N HIS A 6 -7.50 -23.85 -4.68
CA HIS A 6 -7.17 -22.46 -4.95
C HIS A 6 -7.90 -21.62 -3.90
N ALA A 7 -7.14 -20.85 -3.13
CA ALA A 7 -7.66 -19.87 -2.20
C ALA A 7 -8.40 -18.76 -2.98
N VAL A 8 -9.73 -18.78 -2.94
CA VAL A 8 -10.60 -17.73 -3.50
C VAL A 8 -11.24 -16.87 -2.40
N THR A 9 -10.78 -16.97 -1.14
CA THR A 9 -11.51 -16.41 0.01
C THR A 9 -10.74 -15.34 0.79
N SER A 10 -9.99 -14.47 0.11
CA SER A 10 -9.74 -13.13 0.63
C SER A 10 -10.39 -12.12 -0.31
N LEU A 11 -11.66 -11.84 -0.03
CA LEU A 11 -12.54 -10.96 -0.78
C LEU A 11 -12.56 -9.56 -0.14
N SER A 12 -11.40 -9.05 0.31
CA SER A 12 -11.28 -7.66 0.76
C SER A 12 -11.43 -6.72 -0.44
N GLY A 13 -12.67 -6.49 -0.86
CA GLY A 13 -13.02 -5.68 -2.02
C GLY A 13 -14.31 -6.10 -2.74
N ILE A 14 -14.84 -7.31 -2.49
CA ILE A 14 -16.10 -7.75 -3.13
C ILE A 14 -17.26 -7.43 -2.20
N GLY A 15 -17.61 -6.15 -2.20
CA GLY A 15 -18.78 -5.61 -1.51
C GLY A 15 -19.28 -4.33 -2.19
N ALA A 16 -18.40 -3.52 -2.78
CA ALA A 16 -18.80 -2.30 -3.48
C ALA A 16 -19.36 -2.57 -4.89
N SER A 17 -20.24 -1.69 -5.38
CA SER A 17 -20.76 -1.73 -6.76
C SER A 17 -19.62 -1.74 -7.78
N VAL A 18 -19.74 -2.59 -8.78
CA VAL A 18 -18.69 -2.84 -9.77
C VAL A 18 -19.05 -2.08 -11.05
N LEU A 19 -18.16 -1.20 -11.53
CA LEU A 19 -18.44 -0.31 -12.66
C LEU A 19 -17.73 -0.82 -13.90
N ASP A 20 -18.47 -1.29 -14.92
CA ASP A 20 -17.85 -1.78 -16.16
C ASP A 20 -17.04 -0.69 -16.90
N THR A 21 -17.65 0.48 -17.13
CA THR A 21 -17.06 1.54 -17.96
C THR A 21 -17.29 2.93 -17.33
N ILE A 22 -16.22 3.70 -17.17
CA ILE A 22 -16.25 5.15 -16.95
C ILE A 22 -15.82 5.83 -18.25
N ASN A 23 -16.76 6.50 -18.92
CA ASN A 23 -16.50 7.18 -20.20
C ASN A 23 -16.72 8.68 -20.10
N LEU A 24 -15.68 9.42 -19.73
CA LEU A 24 -15.67 10.87 -19.56
C LEU A 24 -14.64 11.52 -20.51
N ASP A 25 -14.75 11.20 -21.79
CA ASP A 25 -13.83 11.63 -22.86
C ASP A 25 -13.71 13.15 -23.08
N LYS A 26 -14.61 13.93 -22.47
CA LYS A 26 -14.59 15.40 -22.43
C LYS A 26 -14.22 15.99 -21.07
N PHE A 27 -14.00 15.15 -20.06
CA PHE A 27 -13.73 15.57 -18.70
C PHE A 27 -12.24 15.63 -18.41
N ASN A 28 -11.85 16.66 -17.67
CA ASN A 28 -10.50 16.85 -17.18
C ASN A 28 -10.50 16.57 -15.68
N LEU A 29 -9.82 15.51 -15.25
CA LEU A 29 -9.55 15.32 -13.83
C LEU A 29 -8.62 16.44 -13.38
N ILE A 30 -9.10 17.25 -12.44
CA ILE A 30 -8.39 18.42 -11.93
C ILE A 30 -7.16 18.03 -11.11
N ALA A 31 -6.33 19.01 -10.79
CA ALA A 31 -5.18 18.80 -9.92
C ALA A 31 -5.62 18.27 -8.54
N GLY A 32 -4.92 17.28 -8.00
CA GLY A 32 -5.30 16.62 -6.74
C GLY A 32 -6.55 15.75 -6.83
N GLY A 33 -7.15 15.59 -8.02
CA GLY A 33 -8.38 14.83 -8.20
C GLY A 33 -8.17 13.32 -8.01
N THR A 34 -9.14 12.64 -7.41
CA THR A 34 -9.07 11.20 -7.16
C THR A 34 -10.10 10.43 -7.98
N ILE A 35 -9.73 9.21 -8.37
CA ILE A 35 -10.65 8.19 -8.91
C ILE A 35 -10.32 6.90 -8.17
N ASP A 36 -11.28 6.35 -7.43
CA ASP A 36 -11.15 5.05 -6.79
C ASP A 36 -12.23 4.11 -7.34
N VAL A 37 -11.78 3.12 -8.10
CA VAL A 37 -12.60 2.03 -8.62
C VAL A 37 -11.93 0.70 -8.31
N THR A 38 -11.50 0.57 -7.05
CA THR A 38 -10.94 -0.68 -6.52
C THR A 38 -11.97 -1.80 -6.37
N SER A 39 -13.26 -1.53 -6.62
CA SER A 39 -14.31 -2.56 -6.71
C SER A 39 -14.26 -3.37 -8.02
N GLY A 40 -13.72 -2.79 -9.09
CA GLY A 40 -13.61 -3.43 -10.41
C GLY A 40 -14.05 -2.53 -11.56
N ILE A 41 -13.23 -2.44 -12.61
CA ILE A 41 -13.48 -1.71 -13.87
C ILE A 41 -12.84 -2.36 -15.09
N ASP A 42 -13.44 -2.17 -16.27
CA ASP A 42 -12.91 -2.59 -17.56
C ASP A 42 -12.44 -1.41 -18.43
N ASN A 43 -13.12 -0.27 -18.39
CA ASN A 43 -12.75 0.89 -19.22
C ASN A 43 -12.74 2.21 -18.43
N LEU A 44 -11.64 2.96 -18.50
CA LEU A 44 -11.56 4.35 -18.03
C LEU A 44 -11.14 5.26 -19.17
N ASN A 45 -12.04 6.13 -19.61
CA ASN A 45 -11.78 7.15 -20.61
C ASN A 45 -11.88 8.56 -20.00
N LEU A 46 -10.82 9.36 -20.15
CA LEU A 46 -10.76 10.76 -19.71
C LEU A 46 -10.20 11.64 -20.84
N ASN A 47 -10.59 12.91 -20.89
CA ASN A 47 -9.91 13.86 -21.77
C ASN A 47 -8.51 14.17 -21.24
N SER A 48 -8.43 14.63 -19.99
CA SER A 48 -7.14 14.92 -19.38
C SER A 48 -7.09 14.61 -17.90
N VAL A 49 -5.87 14.53 -17.40
CA VAL A 49 -5.54 14.35 -16.00
C VAL A 49 -4.49 15.39 -15.62
N GLY A 50 -4.76 16.19 -14.59
CA GLY A 50 -3.87 17.22 -14.06
C GLY A 50 -2.70 16.66 -13.23
N PRO A 51 -1.98 17.52 -12.49
CA PRO A 51 -0.93 17.12 -11.54
C PRO A 51 -1.50 16.66 -10.19
N ASP A 52 -0.76 15.81 -9.48
CA ASP A 52 -1.18 15.16 -8.21
C ASP A 52 -2.49 14.34 -8.19
N PRO A 53 -3.00 13.79 -9.30
CA PRO A 53 -4.15 12.90 -9.24
C PRO A 53 -3.74 11.58 -8.61
N GLN A 54 -4.71 10.92 -7.98
CA GLN A 54 -4.58 9.53 -7.55
C GLN A 54 -5.70 8.70 -8.17
N ILE A 55 -5.33 7.83 -9.10
CA ILE A 55 -6.26 6.93 -9.79
C ILE A 55 -5.95 5.49 -9.35
N GLN A 56 -6.88 4.87 -8.63
CA GLN A 56 -6.76 3.49 -8.14
C GLN A 56 -7.79 2.62 -8.83
N LEU A 57 -7.34 1.57 -9.51
CA LEU A 57 -8.20 0.71 -10.32
C LEU A 57 -7.99 -0.75 -9.96
N ARG A 58 -9.06 -1.54 -9.98
CA ARG A 58 -8.98 -3.00 -9.97
C ARG A 58 -9.57 -3.54 -11.26
N GLN A 59 -8.90 -4.51 -11.90
CA GLN A 59 -9.49 -5.20 -13.04
C GLN A 59 -10.74 -5.97 -12.60
N LEU A 60 -11.80 -5.89 -13.39
CA LEU A 60 -12.99 -6.69 -13.21
C LEU A 60 -12.68 -8.21 -13.23
N PRO A 61 -13.09 -9.00 -12.21
CA PRO A 61 -12.93 -10.45 -12.26
C PRO A 61 -13.82 -11.07 -13.35
N SER A 62 -13.29 -12.05 -14.09
CA SER A 62 -14.00 -12.72 -15.19
C SER A 62 -15.22 -13.57 -14.76
N THR A 63 -15.49 -13.67 -13.46
CA THR A 63 -16.54 -14.51 -12.85
C THR A 63 -17.67 -13.72 -12.20
N VAL A 64 -17.73 -12.41 -12.34
CA VAL A 64 -18.85 -11.62 -11.80
C VAL A 64 -20.08 -11.80 -12.68
N THR A 65 -20.92 -12.79 -12.33
CA THR A 65 -22.32 -12.86 -12.78
C THR A 65 -23.13 -11.93 -11.87
N ALA A 66 -23.55 -10.78 -12.38
CA ALA A 66 -24.25 -9.74 -11.62
C ALA A 66 -25.59 -10.24 -11.01
N GLY A 67 -25.94 -9.73 -9.83
CA GLY A 67 -27.16 -10.03 -9.07
C GLY A 67 -28.18 -8.87 -9.04
N THR A 68 -29.42 -9.17 -8.63
CA THR A 68 -30.66 -8.38 -8.71
C THR A 68 -30.65 -6.95 -8.12
N SER A 69 -31.47 -6.07 -8.74
CA SER A 69 -31.55 -4.61 -8.60
C SER A 69 -32.23 -4.03 -7.34
N THR A 70 -31.83 -2.83 -6.93
CA THR A 70 -32.67 -1.85 -6.20
C THR A 70 -32.46 -0.42 -6.73
N THR A 71 -33.53 0.36 -6.85
CA THR A 71 -33.54 1.76 -7.30
C THR A 71 -33.22 2.70 -6.13
N ALA A 72 -32.23 3.60 -6.28
CA ALA A 72 -32.01 4.70 -5.34
C ALA A 72 -32.42 6.04 -5.97
N SER A 73 -33.24 6.82 -5.27
CA SER A 73 -33.60 8.19 -5.66
C SER A 73 -33.07 9.15 -4.61
N THR A 74 -32.27 10.15 -5.01
CA THR A 74 -31.74 11.18 -4.10
C THR A 74 -32.63 12.42 -4.11
N SER A 75 -32.99 12.88 -2.92
CA SER A 75 -33.72 14.13 -2.68
C SER A 75 -32.78 15.34 -2.67
N SER A 76 -32.33 15.80 -3.84
CA SER A 76 -31.83 17.18 -4.04
C SER A 76 -31.71 17.47 -5.54
N SER A 77 -32.00 18.70 -5.94
CA SER A 77 -32.32 19.13 -7.31
C SER A 77 -31.14 19.20 -8.30
N SER A 78 -30.26 18.20 -8.31
CA SER A 78 -29.20 18.02 -9.30
C SER A 78 -29.58 16.87 -10.24
N SER A 79 -29.75 17.14 -11.54
CA SER A 79 -30.15 16.12 -12.51
C SER A 79 -28.91 15.43 -13.09
N ASN A 80 -28.69 14.18 -12.73
CA ASN A 80 -27.78 13.28 -13.46
C ASN A 80 -28.46 12.91 -14.79
N VAL A 81 -27.83 13.23 -15.92
CA VAL A 81 -28.33 12.80 -17.23
C VAL A 81 -27.78 11.41 -17.51
N TYR A 82 -28.61 10.40 -17.26
CA TYR A 82 -28.38 9.04 -17.73
C TYR A 82 -28.92 8.93 -19.16
N VAL A 83 -28.07 8.57 -20.12
CA VAL A 83 -28.54 8.19 -21.46
C VAL A 83 -28.57 6.67 -21.52
N SER A 84 -29.77 6.10 -21.51
CA SER A 84 -30.00 4.71 -21.90
C SER A 84 -30.20 4.67 -23.42
N ASP A 85 -29.24 4.12 -24.17
CA ASP A 85 -29.48 3.74 -25.56
C ASP A 85 -30.25 2.40 -25.62
N ALA A 86 -30.73 1.99 -26.78
CA ALA A 86 -31.40 0.71 -27.05
C ALA A 86 -30.58 -0.55 -26.68
N PHE A 87 -29.33 -0.36 -26.21
CA PHE A 87 -28.40 -1.36 -25.67
C PHE A 87 -28.18 -1.22 -24.15
N LEU A 88 -28.99 -0.42 -23.46
CA LEU A 88 -29.07 -0.27 -21.99
C LEU A 88 -27.73 -0.04 -21.26
N VAL A 89 -26.73 0.55 -21.93
CA VAL A 89 -25.48 1.04 -21.33
C VAL A 89 -25.75 2.32 -20.54
N GLN A 90 -25.42 2.35 -19.24
CA GLN A 90 -25.38 3.60 -18.50
C GLN A 90 -24.03 4.28 -18.74
N SER A 91 -24.03 5.36 -19.52
CA SER A 91 -22.88 6.26 -19.66
C SER A 91 -23.04 7.45 -18.73
N LEU A 92 -22.06 7.69 -17.85
CA LEU A 92 -21.96 8.94 -17.11
C LEU A 92 -21.51 10.04 -18.08
N ALA A 93 -22.39 10.97 -18.44
CA ALA A 93 -22.09 12.05 -19.39
C ALA A 93 -21.67 13.38 -18.73
N GLY A 94 -21.62 13.44 -17.39
CA GLY A 94 -21.11 14.59 -16.64
C GLY A 94 -21.47 14.60 -15.15
N ILE A 95 -20.63 15.23 -14.32
CA ILE A 95 -20.88 15.54 -12.89
C ILE A 95 -20.31 16.92 -12.54
N ASN A 96 -20.99 17.64 -11.65
CA ASN A 96 -20.46 18.76 -10.87
C ASN A 96 -20.55 18.39 -9.38
N GLY A 97 -19.61 17.59 -8.85
CA GLY A 97 -19.60 17.19 -7.43
C GLY A 97 -19.15 15.74 -7.18
N GLU A 98 -19.06 15.37 -5.90
CA GLU A 98 -18.69 14.05 -5.36
C GLU A 98 -19.65 12.93 -5.82
N PHE A 99 -19.11 11.75 -6.12
CA PHE A 99 -19.81 10.61 -6.71
C PHE A 99 -20.19 9.55 -5.67
N VAL A 100 -21.43 9.04 -5.75
CA VAL A 100 -21.86 7.79 -5.09
C VAL A 100 -22.56 6.93 -6.14
N SER A 101 -22.05 5.72 -6.39
CA SER A 101 -22.57 4.77 -7.39
C SER A 101 -23.99 4.28 -7.06
N ALA A 102 -24.92 4.36 -8.02
CA ALA A 102 -26.15 3.57 -8.00
C ALA A 102 -25.92 2.26 -8.77
N GLY A 103 -26.25 1.10 -8.18
CA GLY A 103 -25.78 -0.23 -8.57
C GLY A 103 -26.11 -0.77 -9.98
N ASN A 104 -25.64 -2.00 -10.22
CA ASN A 104 -25.53 -2.69 -11.53
C ASN A 104 -26.87 -3.18 -12.13
N ILE A 105 -26.94 -3.28 -13.47
CA ILE A 105 -28.04 -3.89 -14.27
C ILE A 105 -27.45 -4.97 -15.21
N ILE A 106 -28.15 -6.10 -15.40
CA ILE A 106 -27.71 -7.34 -16.10
C ILE A 106 -28.30 -7.46 -17.52
N GLU A 107 -27.59 -8.10 -18.47
CA GLU A 107 -28.21 -8.95 -19.51
C GLU A 107 -27.45 -10.28 -19.75
N VAL A 108 -28.17 -11.29 -20.25
CA VAL A 108 -27.74 -12.68 -20.55
C VAL A 108 -27.39 -12.82 -22.04
N PRO A 109 -26.36 -13.58 -22.46
CA PRO A 109 -25.94 -13.63 -23.87
C PRO A 109 -26.96 -14.34 -24.78
N THR A 110 -27.19 -13.81 -25.98
CA THR A 110 -27.84 -14.53 -27.08
C THR A 110 -26.83 -14.99 -28.13
N ASN A 111 -27.01 -16.23 -28.62
CA ASN A 111 -26.11 -16.92 -29.53
C ASN A 111 -26.07 -16.31 -30.95
N GLY A 112 -24.88 -15.96 -31.45
CA GLY A 112 -24.66 -15.71 -32.88
C GLY A 112 -23.25 -15.26 -33.27
N ALA A 113 -22.53 -16.15 -33.96
CA ALA A 113 -21.19 -16.03 -34.59
C ALA A 113 -19.95 -16.09 -33.66
N PRO A 114 -18.88 -16.82 -34.06
CA PRO A 114 -17.64 -16.86 -33.27
C PRO A 114 -17.01 -15.47 -33.30
N PRO A 115 -16.71 -14.88 -32.13
CA PRO A 115 -16.09 -13.57 -32.07
C PRO A 115 -14.64 -13.63 -32.61
N PRO A 116 -14.09 -12.50 -33.11
CA PRO A 116 -12.64 -12.37 -33.27
C PRO A 116 -11.93 -12.79 -31.98
N PRO A 117 -10.67 -13.27 -32.05
CA PRO A 117 -9.97 -13.76 -30.88
C PRO A 117 -10.11 -12.73 -29.74
N PRO A 118 -10.56 -13.15 -28.55
CA PRO A 118 -10.86 -12.21 -27.48
C PRO A 118 -9.63 -11.35 -27.22
N ALA A 119 -9.84 -10.05 -27.11
CA ALA A 119 -8.80 -9.14 -26.68
C ALA A 119 -8.16 -9.68 -25.38
N PRO A 120 -6.84 -9.47 -25.17
CA PRO A 120 -6.24 -9.82 -23.89
C PRO A 120 -7.06 -9.19 -22.75
N PRO A 121 -7.50 -9.96 -21.76
CA PRO A 121 -8.31 -9.43 -20.66
C PRO A 121 -7.51 -8.38 -19.88
N GLY A 122 -8.16 -7.28 -19.51
CA GLY A 122 -7.56 -6.20 -18.72
C GLY A 122 -8.20 -4.85 -18.98
N ILE A 123 -7.86 -3.88 -18.14
CA ILE A 123 -8.42 -2.53 -18.19
C ILE A 123 -7.96 -1.80 -19.46
N VAL A 124 -8.85 -1.06 -20.11
CA VAL A 124 -8.52 -0.08 -21.14
C VAL A 124 -8.45 1.30 -20.50
N LEU A 125 -7.25 1.87 -20.46
CA LEU A 125 -7.01 3.23 -20.00
C LEU A 125 -6.85 4.15 -21.22
N LYS A 126 -7.79 5.06 -21.44
CA LYS A 126 -7.72 6.05 -22.52
C LYS A 126 -7.76 7.45 -21.93
N ILE A 127 -6.60 8.08 -21.81
CA ILE A 127 -6.46 9.44 -21.29
C ILE A 127 -5.74 10.26 -22.35
N ASN A 128 -6.41 11.24 -22.98
CA ASN A 128 -5.79 11.96 -24.10
C ASN A 128 -4.55 12.74 -23.63
N HIS A 129 -4.62 13.40 -22.48
CA HIS A 129 -3.53 14.21 -21.93
C HIS A 129 -3.28 13.90 -20.46
N ILE A 130 -2.11 13.35 -20.14
CA ILE A 130 -1.63 13.23 -18.75
C ILE A 130 -0.61 14.34 -18.50
N ASN A 131 -0.91 15.21 -17.55
CA ASN A 131 -0.16 16.44 -17.27
C ASN A 131 0.32 16.45 -15.81
N GLY A 132 1.04 15.40 -15.41
CA GLY A 132 1.79 15.38 -14.15
C GLY A 132 2.92 16.42 -14.16
N ASN A 133 3.32 16.86 -12.97
CA ASN A 133 4.34 17.87 -12.76
C ASN A 133 5.47 17.32 -11.87
N ILE A 134 6.28 16.43 -12.44
CA ILE A 134 7.48 15.90 -11.80
C ILE A 134 8.65 15.88 -12.79
N ALA A 135 9.85 16.23 -12.31
CA ALA A 135 11.10 16.11 -13.04
C ALA A 135 12.28 16.10 -12.03
N PRO A 136 13.17 15.09 -12.06
CA PRO A 136 13.17 13.91 -12.93
C PRO A 136 12.05 12.91 -12.60
N ALA A 137 11.91 11.84 -13.39
CA ALA A 137 10.90 10.81 -13.17
C ALA A 137 11.25 9.94 -11.93
N PRO A 138 10.30 9.63 -11.04
CA PRO A 138 10.54 8.73 -9.90
C PRO A 138 11.02 7.34 -10.31
N ASN A 139 12.06 6.81 -9.68
CA ASN A 139 12.47 5.43 -9.86
C ASN A 139 11.86 4.53 -8.79
N LEU A 140 10.76 3.88 -9.15
CA LEU A 140 10.03 2.96 -8.24
C LEU A 140 10.89 1.80 -7.70
N LEU A 141 12.07 1.52 -8.28
CA LEU A 141 12.97 0.48 -7.77
C LEU A 141 13.91 0.97 -6.66
N THR A 142 14.30 2.24 -6.64
CA THR A 142 15.39 2.74 -5.79
C THR A 142 14.99 3.87 -4.86
N ASP A 143 13.86 4.53 -5.12
CA ASP A 143 13.45 5.71 -4.37
C ASP A 143 12.54 5.33 -3.20
N ASN A 144 12.76 4.15 -2.60
CA ASN A 144 11.99 3.66 -1.47
C ASN A 144 12.80 3.80 -0.18
N ASP A 145 12.22 4.43 0.83
CA ASP A 145 12.86 4.68 2.11
C ASP A 145 12.11 3.99 3.24
N ILE A 146 12.86 3.58 4.27
CA ILE A 146 12.33 3.10 5.54
C ILE A 146 13.04 3.78 6.71
N PHE A 147 12.36 3.90 7.85
CA PHE A 147 12.99 4.26 9.11
C PHE A 147 13.37 3.02 9.90
N GLY A 148 14.45 3.13 10.67
CA GLY A 148 14.83 2.16 11.68
C GLY A 148 15.17 2.84 13.00
N TYR A 149 14.83 2.20 14.11
CA TYR A 149 15.26 2.65 15.44
C TYR A 149 16.57 1.96 15.84
N ASP A 150 17.63 2.75 15.98
CA ASP A 150 18.91 2.33 16.54
C ASP A 150 18.89 2.48 18.07
N GLN A 151 18.78 1.34 18.75
CA GLN A 151 18.73 1.28 20.21
C GLN A 151 20.05 1.70 20.87
N THR A 152 21.19 1.47 20.22
CA THR A 152 22.51 1.76 20.79
C THR A 152 22.68 3.26 20.97
N THR A 153 22.36 4.01 19.92
CA THR A 153 22.47 5.48 19.95
C THR A 153 21.19 6.18 20.41
N GLY A 154 20.06 5.47 20.52
CA GLY A 154 18.76 6.04 20.89
C GLY A 154 18.18 6.95 19.79
N LYS A 155 18.51 6.66 18.53
CA LYS A 155 18.16 7.49 17.37
C LYS A 155 17.25 6.75 16.41
N VAL A 156 16.39 7.51 15.74
CA VAL A 156 15.77 7.05 14.50
C VAL A 156 16.67 7.45 13.34
N VAL A 157 16.90 6.52 12.41
CA VAL A 157 17.70 6.66 11.19
C VAL A 157 16.85 6.33 9.95
N ARG A 158 17.19 6.88 8.78
CA ARG A 158 16.53 6.57 7.50
C ARG A 158 17.47 5.73 6.62
N PHE A 159 16.91 4.73 5.94
CA PHE A 159 17.62 3.90 4.97
C PHE A 159 16.99 4.02 3.59
N ASN A 160 17.83 4.23 2.57
CA ASN A 160 17.45 4.17 1.17
C ASN A 160 17.61 2.72 0.69
N LEU A 161 16.56 2.16 0.10
CA LEU A 161 16.54 0.78 -0.35
C LEU A 161 16.96 0.67 -1.81
N THR A 162 17.94 -0.20 -2.09
CA THR A 162 18.45 -0.40 -3.44
C THR A 162 18.53 -1.89 -3.78
N PRO A 163 17.91 -2.34 -4.88
CA PRO A 163 18.04 -3.71 -5.36
C PRO A 163 19.48 -4.04 -5.75
N ALA A 164 19.90 -5.28 -5.47
CA ALA A 164 21.17 -5.79 -5.94
C ALA A 164 21.13 -5.99 -7.47
N THR A 165 22.30 -6.07 -8.09
CA THR A 165 22.42 -6.49 -9.49
C THR A 165 22.73 -7.98 -9.57
N ASN A 166 22.02 -8.71 -10.42
CA ASN A 166 22.32 -10.12 -10.70
C ASN A 166 23.57 -10.27 -11.59
N ALA A 167 23.94 -11.51 -11.91
CA ALA A 167 25.12 -11.82 -12.75
C ALA A 167 25.04 -11.25 -14.19
N THR A 168 23.85 -10.87 -14.66
CA THR A 168 23.67 -10.24 -15.99
C THR A 168 23.62 -8.71 -15.91
N GLY A 169 23.86 -8.13 -14.73
CA GLY A 169 23.84 -6.68 -14.49
C GLY A 169 22.43 -6.09 -14.38
N GLN A 170 21.39 -6.92 -14.29
CA GLN A 170 20.00 -6.48 -14.13
C GLN A 170 19.64 -6.35 -12.63
N PRO A 171 18.78 -5.40 -12.24
CA PRO A 171 18.24 -5.33 -10.88
C PRO A 171 17.53 -6.63 -10.49
N ASP A 172 17.72 -7.06 -9.23
CA ASP A 172 17.12 -8.26 -8.65
C ASP A 172 16.46 -7.89 -7.32
N MET A 173 15.13 -7.94 -7.30
CA MET A 173 14.34 -7.56 -6.12
C MET A 173 14.38 -8.61 -5.01
N SER A 174 14.92 -9.81 -5.26
CA SER A 174 15.09 -10.84 -4.23
C SER A 174 16.19 -10.51 -3.23
N LYS A 175 17.09 -9.56 -3.55
CA LYS A 175 18.17 -9.10 -2.68
C LYS A 175 18.30 -7.59 -2.78
N GLN A 176 18.26 -6.90 -1.64
CA GLN A 176 18.39 -5.45 -1.59
C GLN A 176 19.35 -5.04 -0.47
N THR A 177 19.84 -3.82 -0.56
CA THR A 177 20.64 -3.18 0.50
C THR A 177 19.91 -1.95 0.98
N GLY A 178 19.81 -1.78 2.30
CA GLY A 178 19.38 -0.51 2.91
C GLY A 178 20.59 0.29 3.31
N THR A 179 20.87 1.39 2.61
CA THR A 179 22.01 2.27 2.95
C THR A 179 21.54 3.45 3.79
N LEU A 180 22.29 3.83 4.82
CA LEU A 180 21.94 5.00 5.64
C LEU A 180 21.86 6.25 4.77
N ASP A 181 20.76 6.98 4.88
CA ASP A 181 20.57 8.23 4.16
C ASP A 181 21.39 9.34 4.81
N SER A 182 22.50 9.70 4.17
CA SER A 182 23.36 10.78 4.62
C SER A 182 22.73 12.18 4.51
N THR A 183 21.66 12.33 3.74
CA THR A 183 20.96 13.62 3.55
C THR A 183 19.90 13.88 4.62
N TRP A 184 19.45 12.83 5.30
CA TRP A 184 18.49 12.93 6.39
C TRP A 184 19.20 12.96 7.74
N LYS A 185 18.81 13.92 8.59
CA LYS A 185 19.43 14.08 9.90
C LYS A 185 18.79 13.11 10.91
N PRO A 186 19.54 12.18 11.53
CA PRO A 186 19.01 11.29 12.55
C PRO A 186 18.32 12.02 13.70
N LEU A 187 17.19 11.49 14.16
CA LEU A 187 16.39 12.05 15.24
C LEU A 187 16.78 11.42 16.57
N GLN A 188 17.20 12.22 17.54
CA GLN A 188 17.46 11.73 18.89
C GLN A 188 16.14 11.64 19.66
N VAL A 189 15.70 10.42 19.96
CA VAL A 189 14.37 10.18 20.57
C VAL A 189 14.48 9.62 21.99
N GLN A 190 15.59 8.97 22.30
CA GLN A 190 15.92 8.53 23.65
C GLN A 190 17.38 8.83 23.97
N LYS A 191 17.78 8.73 25.24
CA LYS A 191 19.20 8.77 25.61
C LYS A 191 19.91 7.51 25.07
N PRO A 192 21.17 7.60 24.57
CA PRO A 192 21.94 6.42 24.20
C PRO A 192 21.97 5.37 25.32
N GLY A 193 21.76 4.10 24.95
CA GLY A 193 21.68 2.97 25.88
C GLY A 193 20.38 2.86 26.69
N SER A 194 19.33 3.63 26.33
CA SER A 194 18.01 3.47 26.91
C SER A 194 17.41 2.09 26.63
N THR A 195 16.72 1.52 27.61
CA THR A 195 16.01 0.24 27.50
C THR A 195 14.50 0.41 27.36
N THR A 196 13.99 1.65 27.37
CA THR A 196 12.57 1.92 27.18
C THR A 196 12.19 1.55 25.75
N PRO A 197 11.16 0.72 25.52
CA PRO A 197 10.69 0.38 24.19
C PRO A 197 10.40 1.63 23.36
N VAL A 198 10.79 1.59 22.09
CA VAL A 198 10.44 2.59 21.08
C VAL A 198 9.72 1.89 19.97
N ALA A 199 8.61 2.48 19.54
CA ALA A 199 7.92 2.08 18.34
C ALA A 199 7.93 3.22 17.31
N ILE A 200 8.10 2.89 16.05
CA ILE A 200 8.09 3.83 14.93
C ILE A 200 7.11 3.38 13.85
N SER A 201 6.42 4.31 13.21
CA SER A 201 5.57 4.03 12.06
C SER A 201 5.44 5.28 11.20
N VAL A 202 5.14 5.09 9.92
CA VAL A 202 4.79 6.19 9.02
C VAL A 202 3.27 6.24 8.89
N GLY A 203 2.67 7.42 9.08
CA GLY A 203 1.23 7.63 8.99
C GLY A 203 0.86 8.98 8.38
N ARG A 204 -0.36 9.44 8.65
CA ARG A 204 -0.90 10.69 8.08
C ARG A 204 -1.34 11.68 9.13
N ASP A 205 -0.91 12.92 8.98
CA ASP A 205 -1.54 14.11 9.56
C ASP A 205 -2.33 14.83 8.46
N GLY A 206 -3.60 14.44 8.28
CA GLY A 206 -4.43 14.87 7.18
C GLY A 206 -3.86 14.34 5.87
N THR A 207 -3.33 15.24 5.03
CA THR A 207 -2.65 14.86 3.79
C THR A 207 -1.14 14.66 3.95
N ARG A 208 -0.55 15.15 5.05
CA ARG A 208 0.90 15.12 5.26
C ARG A 208 1.39 13.76 5.73
N LEU A 209 2.44 13.25 5.10
CA LEU A 209 3.14 12.06 5.59
C LEU A 209 3.98 12.39 6.84
N VAL A 210 3.75 11.65 7.91
CA VAL A 210 4.41 11.88 9.19
C VAL A 210 5.07 10.60 9.73
N LEU A 211 6.20 10.77 10.39
CA LEU A 211 6.86 9.75 11.20
C LEU A 211 6.35 9.88 12.63
N LEU A 212 5.74 8.83 13.15
CA LEU A 212 5.35 8.70 14.54
C LEU A 212 6.43 7.94 15.30
N VAL A 213 6.82 8.46 16.46
CA VAL A 213 7.76 7.81 17.38
C VAL A 213 7.13 7.74 18.76
N SER A 214 6.83 6.53 19.20
CA SER A 214 6.33 6.25 20.54
C SER A 214 7.49 5.98 21.50
N THR A 215 7.43 6.60 22.68
CA THR A 215 8.28 6.28 23.83
C THR A 215 7.39 6.05 25.05
N GLY A 216 6.78 4.88 25.11
CA GLY A 216 5.83 4.49 26.15
C GLY A 216 4.46 5.16 26.01
N TYR A 217 4.18 6.15 26.88
CA TYR A 217 2.88 6.84 26.92
C TYR A 217 2.82 8.15 26.12
N GLN A 218 3.83 8.42 25.30
CA GLN A 218 3.92 9.63 24.48
C GLN A 218 4.29 9.25 23.05
N ILE A 219 3.58 9.85 22.09
CA ILE A 219 3.89 9.77 20.66
C ILE A 219 4.34 11.15 20.20
N SER A 220 5.57 11.23 19.69
CA SER A 220 6.12 12.40 19.02
C SER A 220 5.94 12.26 17.52
N VAL A 221 5.54 13.32 16.85
CA VAL A 221 5.25 13.33 15.41
C VAL A 221 6.21 14.26 14.69
N TYR A 222 6.80 13.76 13.60
CA TYR A 222 7.75 14.47 12.76
C TYR A 222 7.29 14.42 11.31
N ASP A 223 7.68 15.40 10.51
CA ASP A 223 7.57 15.31 9.06
C ASP A 223 8.45 14.15 8.56
N ALA A 224 7.88 13.19 7.85
CA ALA A 224 8.61 12.01 7.38
C ALA A 224 9.69 12.37 6.33
N THR A 225 9.49 13.43 5.55
CA THR A 225 10.45 13.83 4.51
C THR A 225 11.64 14.57 5.11
N TYR A 226 11.38 15.52 6.01
CA TYR A 226 12.37 16.48 6.50
C TYR A 226 12.83 16.23 7.95
N GLY A 227 12.17 15.34 8.70
CA GLY A 227 12.46 15.08 10.11
C GLY A 227 12.13 16.25 11.03
N THR A 228 11.34 17.23 10.58
CA THR A 228 10.97 18.40 11.38
C THR A 228 9.91 18.01 12.41
N PHE A 229 10.08 18.37 13.68
CA PHE A 229 9.10 18.11 14.73
C PHE A 229 7.81 18.89 14.49
N LEU A 230 6.66 18.21 14.57
CA LEU A 230 5.33 18.78 14.34
C LEU A 230 4.51 18.90 15.62
N GLY A 231 4.75 18.02 16.59
CA GLY A 231 4.03 18.02 17.86
C GLY A 231 4.14 16.67 18.55
N ALA A 232 3.49 16.55 19.71
CA ALA A 232 3.40 15.30 20.46
C ALA A 232 2.09 15.23 21.23
N PHE A 233 1.64 14.01 21.51
CA PHE A 233 0.46 13.75 22.32
C PHE A 233 0.67 12.55 23.25
N THR A 234 -0.09 12.49 24.33
CA THR A 234 -0.05 11.37 25.28
C THR A 234 -1.08 10.31 24.90
N THR A 235 -0.81 9.04 25.17
CA THR A 235 -1.65 7.90 24.75
C THR A 235 -2.78 7.57 25.75
N ALA A 236 -3.16 8.52 26.60
CA ALA A 236 -4.23 8.35 27.59
C ALA A 236 -4.11 7.09 28.49
N GLY A 237 -2.88 6.69 28.83
CA GLY A 237 -2.61 5.52 29.69
C GLY A 237 -2.40 4.20 28.93
N PHE A 238 -2.40 4.23 27.60
CA PHE A 238 -2.05 3.09 26.75
C PHE A 238 -0.54 3.04 26.51
N ASP A 239 0.16 1.99 26.94
CA ASP A 239 1.61 1.87 26.70
C ASP A 239 1.86 1.46 25.23
N ALA A 240 2.10 2.43 24.36
CA ALA A 240 2.17 2.24 22.90
C ALA A 240 3.54 1.65 22.50
N THR A 241 3.75 0.40 22.86
CA THR A 241 4.98 -0.38 22.59
C THR A 241 5.14 -0.84 21.15
N ALA A 242 4.11 -0.67 20.32
CA ALA A 242 4.13 -0.97 18.88
C ALA A 242 3.26 0.06 18.13
N LEU A 243 3.63 0.39 16.89
CA LEU A 243 2.90 1.31 16.02
C LEU A 243 2.86 0.72 14.62
N GLY A 244 1.75 0.85 13.91
CA GLY A 244 1.69 0.53 12.48
C GLY A 244 0.60 1.31 11.77
N SER A 245 0.69 1.38 10.46
CA SER A 245 -0.20 2.17 9.63
C SER A 245 -0.50 1.54 8.29
N THR A 246 -1.73 1.70 7.83
CA THR A 246 -2.16 1.31 6.49
C THR A 246 -2.22 2.51 5.52
N ASP A 247 -1.51 3.60 5.86
CA ASP A 247 -1.64 4.95 5.26
C ASP A 247 -2.96 5.65 5.62
N THR A 248 -4.08 4.93 5.61
CA THR A 248 -5.42 5.46 5.95
C THR A 248 -5.77 5.35 7.43
N HIS A 249 -5.18 4.38 8.14
CA HIS A 249 -5.43 4.12 9.56
C HIS A 249 -4.11 3.95 10.28
N THR A 250 -3.94 4.65 11.39
CA THR A 250 -2.80 4.46 12.30
C THR A 250 -3.27 3.68 13.52
N VAL A 251 -2.50 2.68 13.93
CA VAL A 251 -2.80 1.77 15.04
C VAL A 251 -1.63 1.76 16.00
N MET A 252 -1.93 1.79 17.29
CA MET A 252 -0.97 1.54 18.36
C MET A 252 -1.29 0.22 19.07
N GLY A 253 -0.24 -0.48 19.51
CA GLY A 253 -0.32 -1.77 20.18
C GLY A 253 0.35 -1.74 21.56
N GLU A 254 -0.31 -2.36 22.54
CA GLU A 254 0.18 -2.54 23.91
C GLU A 254 0.50 -4.02 24.12
N VAL A 255 1.76 -4.35 24.39
CA VAL A 255 2.21 -5.73 24.70
C VAL A 255 2.08 -6.06 26.19
N GLY A 256 1.86 -5.03 27.03
CA GLY A 256 1.80 -5.11 28.48
C GLY A 256 0.50 -5.69 29.04
N THR A 257 -0.19 -4.90 29.87
CA THR A 257 -1.23 -5.43 30.76
C THR A 257 -2.51 -5.78 30.02
N ASN A 258 -2.88 -4.97 29.03
CA ASN A 258 -4.17 -5.13 28.34
C ASN A 258 -4.09 -5.90 27.02
N GLN A 259 -2.88 -6.13 26.48
CA GLN A 259 -2.64 -6.86 25.22
C GLN A 259 -3.62 -6.51 24.10
N GLN A 260 -3.62 -5.26 23.68
CA GLN A 260 -4.66 -4.71 22.81
C GLN A 260 -4.08 -3.82 21.70
N LEU A 261 -4.88 -3.64 20.64
CA LEU A 261 -4.64 -2.64 19.61
C LEU A 261 -5.71 -1.54 19.69
N GLN A 262 -5.31 -0.30 19.41
CA GLN A 262 -6.21 0.85 19.34
C GLN A 262 -5.91 1.68 18.08
N MET A 263 -6.95 2.03 17.34
CA MET A 263 -6.83 3.00 16.23
C MET A 263 -6.72 4.42 16.80
N ILE A 264 -5.92 5.26 16.15
CA ILE A 264 -5.78 6.66 16.52
C ILE A 264 -5.97 7.58 15.31
N ASP A 265 -6.61 8.72 15.56
CA ASP A 265 -6.69 9.85 14.64
C ASP A 265 -5.53 10.80 14.95
N VAL A 266 -4.48 10.75 14.13
CA VAL A 266 -3.24 11.52 14.38
C VAL A 266 -3.48 13.04 14.37
N PRO A 267 -4.19 13.64 13.38
CA PRO A 267 -4.52 15.07 13.41
C PRO A 267 -5.25 15.50 14.68
N LEU A 268 -6.30 14.77 15.05
CA LEU A 268 -7.10 15.13 16.22
C LEU A 268 -6.31 14.91 17.52
N SER A 269 -5.44 13.89 17.54
CA SER A 269 -4.56 13.63 18.69
C SER A 269 -3.54 14.75 18.89
N LEU A 270 -2.94 15.25 17.81
CA LEU A 270 -2.03 16.40 17.83
C LEU A 270 -2.75 17.68 18.31
N ALA A 271 -3.96 17.93 17.80
CA ALA A 271 -4.74 19.11 18.17
C ALA A 271 -5.17 19.13 19.65
N THR A 272 -5.46 17.96 20.23
CA THR A 272 -5.94 17.82 21.61
C THR A 272 -4.82 17.52 22.62
N GLY A 273 -3.62 17.12 22.15
CA GLY A 273 -2.50 16.70 22.99
C GLY A 273 -2.68 15.33 23.66
N THR A 274 -3.74 14.60 23.32
CA THR A 274 -4.06 13.26 23.84
C THR A 274 -4.57 12.37 22.71
N ALA A 275 -4.25 11.08 22.72
CA ALA A 275 -4.69 10.15 21.68
C ALA A 275 -6.22 10.13 21.57
N GLN A 276 -6.72 10.35 20.36
CA GLN A 276 -8.14 10.33 20.04
C GLN A 276 -8.46 9.18 19.10
N LEU A 277 -9.60 8.52 19.33
CA LEU A 277 -10.13 7.51 18.42
C LEU A 277 -10.64 8.19 17.15
N PRO A 278 -10.50 7.57 15.97
CA PRO A 278 -11.14 8.08 14.77
C PRO A 278 -12.66 7.95 14.86
N VAL A 279 -13.36 8.83 14.15
CA VAL A 279 -14.82 8.88 14.13
C VAL A 279 -15.35 8.01 12.98
N ASN A 280 -16.39 7.21 13.26
CA ASN A 280 -17.15 6.49 12.25
C ASN A 280 -18.30 7.35 11.71
N GLU A 281 -18.87 6.95 10.57
CA GLU A 281 -20.06 7.58 10.01
C GLU A 281 -21.21 7.68 11.04
N PRO A 282 -22.06 8.73 10.97
CA PRO A 282 -23.17 8.91 11.90
C PRO A 282 -24.04 7.65 12.02
N GLY A 283 -24.27 7.20 13.26
CA GLY A 283 -25.02 5.98 13.56
C GLY A 283 -24.14 4.78 13.93
N TYR A 284 -22.82 4.87 13.76
CA TYR A 284 -21.86 3.86 14.20
C TYR A 284 -21.07 4.32 15.43
N PRO A 285 -20.79 3.42 16.39
CA PRO A 285 -19.94 3.76 17.53
C PRO A 285 -18.49 3.98 17.09
N PRO A 286 -17.66 4.71 17.86
CA PRO A 286 -16.21 4.72 17.67
C PRO A 286 -15.63 3.30 17.66
N PRO A 287 -14.50 3.06 16.96
CA PRO A 287 -13.90 1.73 16.91
C PRO A 287 -13.50 1.27 18.32
N ALA A 288 -13.94 0.08 18.69
CA ALA A 288 -13.51 -0.56 19.93
C ALA A 288 -12.04 -1.01 19.82
N ASN A 289 -11.35 -1.09 20.96
CA ASN A 289 -10.03 -1.71 21.02
C ASN A 289 -10.12 -3.18 20.62
N TYR A 290 -9.08 -3.67 19.96
CA TYR A 290 -8.97 -5.07 19.56
C TYR A 290 -8.19 -5.85 20.59
N THR A 291 -8.77 -6.94 21.05
CA THR A 291 -8.09 -7.95 21.87
C THR A 291 -7.87 -9.19 21.00
N PRO A 292 -6.63 -9.73 20.92
CA PRO A 292 -6.36 -10.97 20.21
C PRO A 292 -7.27 -12.11 20.69
N PRO A 293 -7.55 -13.10 19.82
CA PRO A 293 -8.31 -14.29 20.20
C PRO A 293 -7.68 -15.05 21.38
N ALA A 294 -8.49 -15.80 22.11
CA ALA A 294 -8.01 -16.58 23.24
C ALA A 294 -6.88 -17.53 22.83
N GLY A 295 -5.78 -17.54 23.60
CA GLY A 295 -4.57 -18.32 23.29
C GLY A 295 -3.51 -17.57 22.48
N PHE A 296 -3.81 -16.35 22.04
CA PHE A 296 -2.86 -15.44 21.41
C PHE A 296 -2.42 -14.35 22.39
N SER A 297 -1.17 -13.92 22.28
CA SER A 297 -0.62 -12.81 23.05
C SER A 297 0.27 -11.97 22.14
N LEU A 298 0.14 -10.64 22.22
CA LEU A 298 1.01 -9.74 21.48
C LEU A 298 2.43 -9.88 22.03
N VAL A 299 3.45 -9.79 21.17
CA VAL A 299 4.86 -9.88 21.61
C VAL A 299 5.73 -8.72 21.12
N GLY A 300 5.10 -7.66 20.61
CA GLY A 300 5.74 -6.51 19.96
C GLY A 300 5.56 -6.60 18.45
N GLY A 301 6.13 -5.63 17.71
CA GLY A 301 5.98 -5.57 16.26
C GLY A 301 4.53 -5.29 15.82
N LEU A 302 4.36 -4.23 15.04
CA LEU A 302 3.11 -3.91 14.40
C LEU A 302 3.46 -3.20 13.11
N THR A 303 2.88 -3.61 11.99
CA THR A 303 2.99 -2.85 10.75
C THR A 303 1.64 -2.87 10.05
N GLY A 304 1.39 -1.91 9.18
CA GLY A 304 0.43 -2.08 8.10
C GLY A 304 1.12 -2.23 6.76
N VAL A 305 0.34 -2.59 5.74
CA VAL A 305 0.73 -2.43 4.34
C VAL A 305 -0.05 -1.25 3.78
N VAL A 306 0.67 -0.29 3.19
CA VAL A 306 0.08 0.92 2.58
C VAL A 306 -1.06 0.53 1.63
N GLY A 307 -2.16 1.28 1.68
CA GLY A 307 -3.33 1.09 0.82
C GLY A 307 -4.11 -0.21 1.05
N THR A 308 -3.88 -0.88 2.18
CA THR A 308 -4.72 -1.99 2.65
C THR A 308 -5.61 -1.54 3.82
N ASN A 309 -6.50 -2.41 4.27
CA ASN A 309 -7.24 -2.25 5.52
C ASN A 309 -6.79 -3.29 6.55
N GLN A 310 -5.51 -3.69 6.54
CA GLN A 310 -4.99 -4.74 7.40
C GLN A 310 -3.71 -4.29 8.11
N VAL A 311 -3.65 -4.55 9.40
CA VAL A 311 -2.44 -4.46 10.20
C VAL A 311 -2.02 -5.85 10.68
N TYR A 312 -0.73 -5.99 10.91
CA TYR A 312 -0.07 -7.25 11.20
C TYR A 312 0.73 -7.07 12.49
N PRO A 313 0.14 -7.36 13.66
CA PRO A 313 0.89 -7.56 14.89
C PRO A 313 1.58 -8.92 14.92
N THR A 314 2.75 -8.99 15.55
CA THR A 314 3.33 -10.29 15.93
C THR A 314 2.75 -10.82 17.23
N VAL A 315 2.58 -12.13 17.25
CA VAL A 315 1.90 -12.85 18.32
C VAL A 315 2.68 -14.09 18.74
N ALA A 316 2.53 -14.47 20.01
CA ALA A 316 2.84 -15.78 20.53
C ALA A 316 1.56 -16.60 20.66
N ALA A 317 1.53 -17.78 20.07
CA ALA A 317 0.43 -18.73 20.20
C ALA A 317 0.91 -20.17 19.97
N VAL A 318 0.07 -21.16 20.30
CA VAL A 318 0.36 -22.57 20.01
C VAL A 318 -0.12 -22.88 18.59
N PHE A 319 0.81 -22.90 17.64
CA PHE A 319 0.54 -23.28 16.24
C PHE A 319 0.88 -24.74 15.96
N ASN A 320 1.89 -25.29 16.65
CA ASN A 320 2.29 -26.69 16.46
C ASN A 320 1.48 -27.62 17.37
N SER A 321 0.55 -28.38 16.79
CA SER A 321 -0.25 -29.37 17.53
C SER A 321 0.57 -30.49 18.19
N PHE A 322 1.80 -30.75 17.72
CA PHE A 322 2.70 -31.73 18.32
C PHE A 322 3.53 -31.18 19.49
N GLN A 323 3.51 -29.86 19.72
CA GLN A 323 4.20 -29.19 20.83
C GLN A 323 3.23 -28.22 21.54
N PRO A 324 2.14 -28.73 22.14
CA PRO A 324 1.06 -27.89 22.68
C PRO A 324 1.47 -27.05 23.90
N SER A 325 2.63 -27.34 24.50
CA SER A 325 3.20 -26.61 25.64
C SER A 325 4.18 -25.50 25.24
N VAL A 326 4.47 -25.35 23.95
CA VAL A 326 5.41 -24.35 23.44
C VAL A 326 4.62 -23.32 22.66
N THR A 327 4.73 -22.05 23.04
CA THR A 327 4.24 -20.94 22.23
C THR A 327 5.25 -20.64 21.13
N GLN A 328 4.76 -20.40 19.92
CA GLN A 328 5.57 -20.10 18.74
C GLN A 328 5.17 -18.75 18.16
N LEU A 329 6.13 -18.13 17.48
CA LEU A 329 5.97 -16.84 16.83
C LEU A 329 5.03 -16.97 15.64
N GLY A 330 4.11 -16.03 15.52
CA GLY A 330 3.23 -15.90 14.38
C GLY A 330 2.87 -14.45 14.09
N LEU A 331 2.09 -14.30 13.04
CA LEU A 331 1.44 -13.07 12.65
C LEU A 331 -0.07 -13.26 12.76
N LEU A 332 -0.70 -12.27 13.38
CA LEU A 332 -2.14 -12.12 13.39
C LEU A 332 -2.48 -11.02 12.40
N THR A 333 -3.37 -11.30 11.46
CA THR A 333 -3.88 -10.28 10.54
C THR A 333 -5.16 -9.69 11.13
N ALA A 334 -5.11 -8.42 11.52
CA ALA A 334 -6.26 -7.68 12.00
C ALA A 334 -6.74 -6.71 10.91
N GLY A 335 -7.97 -6.87 10.44
CA GLY A 335 -8.63 -5.90 9.58
C GLY A 335 -8.94 -4.63 10.37
N THR A 336 -8.82 -3.45 9.76
CA THR A 336 -9.10 -2.14 10.36
C THR A 336 -10.43 -1.54 9.91
N SER A 337 -11.14 -2.21 8.99
CA SER A 337 -12.46 -1.78 8.54
C SER A 337 -13.30 -2.96 8.05
N VAL A 338 -14.61 -2.82 8.16
CA VAL A 338 -15.63 -3.77 7.70
C VAL A 338 -16.65 -3.03 6.84
N ALA A 339 -17.10 -3.67 5.76
CA ALA A 339 -18.25 -3.20 5.02
C ALA A 339 -19.53 -3.58 5.79
N ASP A 340 -20.35 -2.60 6.14
CA ASP A 340 -21.64 -2.81 6.79
C ASP A 340 -22.78 -2.17 5.99
N THR A 341 -23.99 -2.69 6.15
CA THR A 341 -25.17 -2.21 5.42
C THR A 341 -25.82 -1.07 6.20
N ASN A 342 -25.88 0.12 5.58
CA ASN A 342 -26.58 1.25 6.15
C ASN A 342 -28.11 1.03 6.10
N PRO A 343 -28.91 1.83 6.86
CA PRO A 343 -30.37 1.70 6.88
C PRO A 343 -31.07 1.89 5.52
N SER A 344 -30.38 2.46 4.54
CA SER A 344 -30.87 2.65 3.16
C SER A 344 -30.51 1.49 2.23
N GLY A 345 -29.87 0.44 2.74
CA GLY A 345 -29.44 -0.74 1.97
C GLY A 345 -28.14 -0.56 1.18
N GLY A 346 -27.47 0.59 1.31
CA GLY A 346 -26.13 0.82 0.74
C GLY A 346 -25.04 0.29 1.68
N LEU A 347 -23.88 -0.07 1.14
CA LEU A 347 -22.73 -0.47 1.96
C LEU A 347 -21.89 0.74 2.34
N VAL A 348 -21.51 0.80 3.61
CA VAL A 348 -20.62 1.81 4.19
C VAL A 348 -19.41 1.11 4.78
N LEU A 349 -18.23 1.68 4.60
CA LEU A 349 -17.02 1.18 5.23
C LEU A 349 -16.95 1.74 6.66
N VAL A 350 -17.04 0.86 7.65
CA VAL A 350 -16.99 1.20 9.08
C VAL A 350 -15.62 0.82 9.63
N ARG A 351 -14.99 1.72 10.37
CA ARG A 351 -13.73 1.45 11.07
C ARG A 351 -14.02 0.53 12.24
N GLN A 352 -13.56 -0.70 12.12
CA GLN A 352 -13.78 -1.75 13.11
C GLN A 352 -12.70 -2.81 12.95
N PHE A 353 -12.18 -3.29 14.07
CA PHE A 353 -11.24 -4.39 14.06
C PHE A 353 -11.91 -5.74 13.80
N THR A 354 -11.28 -6.58 13.00
CA THR A 354 -11.67 -7.98 12.80
C THR A 354 -10.45 -8.90 12.71
N THR A 355 -10.58 -10.14 13.17
CA THR A 355 -9.58 -11.16 12.92
C THR A 355 -9.75 -11.69 11.49
N VAL A 356 -8.71 -11.59 10.67
CA VAL A 356 -8.71 -12.06 9.27
C VAL A 356 -7.99 -13.39 9.14
N SER A 357 -6.78 -13.50 9.68
CA SER A 357 -6.02 -14.74 9.64
C SER A 357 -4.98 -14.84 10.75
N GLU A 358 -4.57 -16.06 11.06
CA GLU A 358 -3.59 -16.39 12.09
C GLU A 358 -2.58 -17.35 11.47
N LYS A 359 -1.30 -17.02 11.53
CA LYS A 359 -0.29 -17.86 10.87
C LYS A 359 1.05 -17.86 11.58
N ALA A 360 1.62 -19.04 11.74
CA ALA A 360 2.97 -19.19 12.28
C ALA A 360 4.01 -18.62 11.32
N ILE A 361 5.02 -17.95 11.88
CA ILE A 361 6.24 -17.60 11.16
C ILE A 361 7.15 -18.82 11.20
N GLN A 362 7.50 -19.36 10.02
CA GLN A 362 8.30 -20.57 9.87
C GLN A 362 9.52 -20.36 8.96
N PRO A 363 10.58 -19.66 9.42
CA PRO A 363 11.80 -19.50 8.65
C PRO A 363 12.40 -20.89 8.37
N GLY A 364 12.61 -21.21 7.09
CA GLY A 364 13.10 -22.54 6.69
C GLY A 364 12.17 -23.71 7.03
N GLY A 365 10.87 -23.44 7.29
CA GLY A 365 9.87 -24.45 7.62
C GLY A 365 9.85 -24.89 9.09
N ALA A 366 10.66 -24.28 9.96
CA ALA A 366 10.68 -24.58 11.39
C ALA A 366 9.93 -23.53 12.21
N TYR A 367 9.18 -23.96 13.22
CA TYR A 367 8.56 -23.02 14.17
C TYR A 367 9.61 -22.34 15.05
N VAL A 368 9.39 -21.07 15.36
CA VAL A 368 10.25 -20.29 16.27
C VAL A 368 9.61 -20.22 17.65
N PRO A 369 10.18 -20.86 18.68
CA PRO A 369 9.68 -20.74 20.06
C PRO A 369 9.85 -19.32 20.59
N VAL A 370 8.79 -18.76 21.19
CA VAL A 370 8.82 -17.44 21.84
C VAL A 370 8.04 -17.49 23.14
N SER A 371 8.46 -16.68 24.12
CA SER A 371 7.66 -16.40 25.32
C SER A 371 7.15 -14.96 25.25
N PRO A 372 5.89 -14.68 25.66
CA PRO A 372 5.40 -13.31 25.80
C PRO A 372 6.28 -12.42 26.70
N SER A 373 7.03 -13.03 27.63
CA SER A 373 7.93 -12.34 28.55
C SER A 373 9.40 -12.30 28.12
N ASN A 374 9.78 -13.01 27.06
CA ASN A 374 11.17 -13.12 26.62
C ASN A 374 11.22 -13.60 25.16
N ASN A 375 11.40 -12.68 24.21
CA ASN A 375 11.72 -13.01 22.82
C ASN A 375 13.26 -13.03 22.67
N PRO A 376 13.89 -14.22 22.72
CA PRO A 376 15.35 -14.35 22.90
C PRO A 376 16.19 -13.89 21.70
N MET A 377 15.56 -13.52 20.58
CA MET A 377 16.27 -13.13 19.36
C MET A 377 15.78 -11.80 18.75
N LEU A 378 14.82 -11.11 19.38
CA LEU A 378 14.06 -10.02 18.75
C LEU A 378 13.53 -10.40 17.34
N THR A 379 13.39 -11.69 17.04
CA THR A 379 12.88 -12.15 15.75
C THR A 379 11.40 -11.81 15.69
N GLY A 380 11.02 -11.00 14.70
CA GLY A 380 9.65 -10.51 14.51
C GLY A 380 9.22 -9.36 15.42
N VAL A 381 10.08 -8.83 16.30
CA VAL A 381 9.73 -7.65 17.11
C VAL A 381 9.93 -6.34 16.32
N PRO A 382 11.00 -6.19 15.51
CA PRO A 382 11.10 -5.13 14.52
C PRO A 382 10.34 -5.58 13.28
N GLU A 383 9.12 -5.08 13.13
CA GLU A 383 8.26 -5.34 11.98
C GLU A 383 7.92 -4.01 11.32
N GLY A 384 8.19 -3.91 10.02
CA GLY A 384 7.69 -2.85 9.17
C GLY A 384 7.10 -3.44 7.90
N SER A 385 6.92 -2.62 6.88
CA SER A 385 6.55 -3.10 5.55
C SER A 385 7.39 -2.42 4.48
N VAL A 386 7.69 -3.17 3.43
CA VAL A 386 8.35 -2.66 2.23
C VAL A 386 7.47 -3.00 1.05
N ASP A 387 6.96 -1.97 0.40
CA ASP A 387 6.00 -2.10 -0.69
C ASP A 387 4.80 -2.98 -0.25
N SER A 388 4.46 -4.05 -1.00
CA SER A 388 3.39 -4.99 -0.64
C SER A 388 3.86 -6.17 0.23
N SER A 389 5.00 -6.06 0.90
CA SER A 389 5.61 -7.14 1.67
C SER A 389 5.80 -6.74 3.14
N LEU A 390 5.60 -7.70 4.04
CA LEU A 390 5.97 -7.54 5.45
C LEU A 390 7.50 -7.63 5.57
N ALA A 391 8.08 -6.79 6.42
CA ALA A 391 9.51 -6.65 6.59
C ALA A 391 9.89 -7.03 8.03
N LEU A 392 10.43 -8.23 8.21
CA LEU A 392 10.83 -8.74 9.53
C LEU A 392 12.34 -8.68 9.68
N ASN A 393 12.82 -7.87 10.62
CA ASN A 393 14.26 -7.81 10.90
C ASN A 393 14.72 -9.02 11.72
N THR A 394 15.83 -9.62 11.31
CA THR A 394 16.59 -10.58 12.11
C THR A 394 17.93 -9.96 12.47
N ILE A 395 18.17 -9.84 13.77
CA ILE A 395 19.39 -9.24 14.33
C ILE A 395 20.37 -10.37 14.63
N GLY A 396 21.46 -10.42 13.88
CA GLY A 396 22.60 -11.31 14.11
C GLY A 396 23.74 -10.60 14.83
N THR A 397 24.67 -11.38 15.39
CA THR A 397 25.94 -10.88 15.92
C THR A 397 27.05 -11.09 14.89
N SER A 398 27.92 -10.09 14.74
CA SER A 398 29.12 -10.18 13.91
C SER A 398 30.24 -10.93 14.64
N SER A 399 31.25 -11.38 13.89
CA SER A 399 32.51 -11.88 14.46
C SER A 399 33.29 -10.80 15.22
N THR A 400 32.97 -9.52 14.98
CA THR A 400 33.53 -8.39 15.73
C THR A 400 32.64 -8.07 16.93
N PRO A 401 33.18 -8.07 18.17
CA PRO A 401 32.41 -7.75 19.37
C PRO A 401 31.73 -6.39 19.27
N GLY A 402 30.45 -6.33 19.65
CA GLY A 402 29.66 -5.09 19.65
C GLY A 402 29.14 -4.66 18.27
N GLN A 403 29.33 -5.47 17.22
CA GLN A 403 28.73 -5.24 15.90
C GLN A 403 27.59 -6.22 15.63
N TYR A 404 26.54 -5.71 15.00
CA TYR A 404 25.35 -6.44 14.63
C TYR A 404 25.20 -6.51 13.11
N THR A 405 24.47 -7.52 12.67
CA THR A 405 24.01 -7.64 11.28
C THR A 405 22.49 -7.57 11.27
N ASN A 406 21.91 -6.67 10.49
CA ASN A 406 20.46 -6.52 10.35
C ASN A 406 20.03 -7.08 8.99
N THR A 407 19.36 -8.23 9.01
CA THR A 407 18.85 -8.88 7.80
C THR A 407 17.32 -8.91 7.86
N VAL A 408 16.70 -8.11 7.01
CA VAL A 408 15.25 -8.00 6.90
C VAL A 408 14.75 -9.01 5.88
N SER A 409 13.83 -9.88 6.28
CA SER A 409 13.14 -10.81 5.37
C SER A 409 11.86 -10.16 4.86
N LEU A 410 11.68 -10.16 3.54
CA LEU A 410 10.46 -9.68 2.90
C LEU A 410 9.50 -10.86 2.70
N LEU A 411 8.36 -10.84 3.39
CA LEU A 411 7.36 -11.90 3.33
C LEU A 411 6.08 -11.42 2.64
N GLY A 412 5.42 -12.31 1.90
CA GLY A 412 4.07 -12.02 1.42
C GLY A 412 3.07 -11.94 2.59
N PRO A 413 2.18 -10.93 2.65
CA PRO A 413 1.35 -10.67 3.84
C PRO A 413 0.36 -11.79 4.19
N VAL A 414 -0.03 -12.62 3.22
CA VAL A 414 -0.96 -13.76 3.43
C VAL A 414 -0.20 -15.09 3.46
N SER A 415 0.66 -15.32 2.48
CA SER A 415 1.35 -16.59 2.32
C SER A 415 2.52 -16.75 3.28
N LEU A 416 3.06 -15.66 3.84
CA LEU A 416 4.33 -15.58 4.54
C LEU A 416 5.51 -16.20 3.77
N THR A 417 5.36 -16.38 2.47
CA THR A 417 6.42 -16.88 1.60
C THR A 417 7.45 -15.78 1.44
N GLN A 418 8.73 -16.13 1.61
CA GLN A 418 9.83 -15.20 1.43
C GLN A 418 9.94 -14.77 -0.05
N ARG A 419 9.88 -13.46 -0.27
CA ARG A 419 10.01 -12.81 -1.58
C ARG A 419 11.43 -12.28 -1.83
N GLY A 420 12.12 -11.91 -0.76
CA GLY A 420 13.48 -11.40 -0.82
C GLY A 420 14.06 -11.08 0.54
N THR A 421 15.25 -10.47 0.54
CA THR A 421 15.94 -10.00 1.75
C THR A 421 16.52 -8.62 1.54
N ILE A 422 16.54 -7.80 2.60
CA ILE A 422 17.26 -6.53 2.65
C ILE A 422 18.36 -6.64 3.72
N THR A 423 19.59 -6.30 3.37
CA THR A 423 20.66 -6.13 4.36
C THR A 423 20.80 -4.65 4.67
N LEU A 424 20.58 -4.24 5.92
CA LEU A 424 20.81 -2.86 6.32
C LEU A 424 22.30 -2.64 6.58
N ASN A 425 22.89 -1.66 5.90
CA ASN A 425 24.30 -1.32 5.99
C ASN A 425 24.55 -0.44 7.24
N THR A 426 24.43 -1.08 8.41
CA THR A 426 24.77 -0.51 9.71
C THR A 426 25.29 -1.61 10.63
N THR A 427 26.21 -1.25 11.51
CA THR A 427 26.73 -2.14 12.56
C THR A 427 25.93 -2.05 13.86
N ASP A 428 25.04 -1.07 13.97
CA ASP A 428 24.21 -0.86 15.15
C ASP A 428 22.96 -1.74 15.10
N GLN A 429 22.40 -2.03 16.28
CA GLN A 429 21.22 -2.85 16.43
C GLN A 429 19.95 -2.06 16.04
N ILE A 430 19.22 -2.52 15.01
CA ILE A 430 17.94 -1.92 14.61
C ILE A 430 16.78 -2.70 15.22
N THR A 431 16.11 -2.13 16.22
CA THR A 431 15.09 -2.84 17.01
C THR A 431 13.66 -2.47 16.67
N ASP A 432 13.45 -1.53 15.75
CA ASP A 432 12.14 -1.32 15.13
C ASP A 432 12.28 -0.80 13.69
N LEU A 433 11.25 -1.00 12.87
CA LEU A 433 11.19 -0.60 11.46
C LEU A 433 9.85 0.07 11.15
N SER A 434 9.85 1.07 10.27
CA SER A 434 8.59 1.65 9.78
C SER A 434 8.10 0.98 8.50
N GLU A 435 6.88 1.33 8.09
CA GLU A 435 6.43 1.19 6.70
C GLU A 435 7.32 1.99 5.74
N SER A 436 7.47 1.48 4.52
CA SER A 436 8.24 2.13 3.47
C SER A 436 7.45 3.22 2.77
N PHE A 437 8.13 4.28 2.36
CA PHE A 437 7.53 5.43 1.69
C PHE A 437 8.43 6.00 0.60
N ARG A 438 7.85 6.86 -0.23
CA ARG A 438 8.45 7.40 -1.45
C ARG A 438 8.41 8.93 -1.46
N PRO A 439 9.39 9.61 -0.84
CA PRO A 439 9.38 11.07 -0.69
C PRO A 439 9.42 11.82 -2.04
N GLU A 440 9.95 11.21 -3.09
CA GLU A 440 10.04 11.72 -4.45
C GLU A 440 8.67 11.92 -5.12
N LEU A 441 7.65 11.15 -4.72
CA LEU A 441 6.30 11.27 -5.29
C LEU A 441 5.61 12.59 -4.92
N ASN A 442 6.16 13.36 -3.98
CA ASN A 442 5.60 14.64 -3.55
C ASN A 442 5.69 15.76 -4.59
N GLY A 443 6.53 15.60 -5.63
CA GLY A 443 6.92 16.71 -6.51
C GLY A 443 7.43 17.94 -5.74
N SER A 444 7.41 19.11 -6.38
CA SER A 444 8.02 20.33 -5.83
C SER A 444 7.10 21.09 -4.85
N ALA A 445 6.84 20.56 -3.66
CA ALA A 445 6.38 21.27 -2.44
C ALA A 445 5.11 22.16 -2.51
N ALA A 446 4.38 22.26 -3.63
CA ALA A 446 3.13 23.01 -3.75
C ALA A 446 1.96 22.09 -4.11
N ALA A 447 0.77 22.39 -3.60
CA ALA A 447 -0.44 21.68 -4.00
C ALA A 447 -0.65 21.82 -5.53
N GLY A 448 -0.79 20.69 -6.23
CA GLY A 448 -0.87 20.66 -7.70
C GLY A 448 0.50 20.62 -8.39
N THR A 449 1.55 20.16 -7.71
CA THR A 449 2.88 19.93 -8.28
C THR A 449 3.41 18.55 -7.91
N GLY A 450 3.08 17.56 -8.74
CA GLY A 450 3.62 16.21 -8.63
C GLY A 450 3.02 15.28 -9.68
N PRO A 451 3.42 14.00 -9.67
CA PRO A 451 3.12 13.07 -10.75
C PRO A 451 1.63 12.78 -10.85
N ALA A 452 1.22 12.31 -12.02
CA ALA A 452 -0.05 11.63 -12.17
C ALA A 452 0.10 10.17 -11.73
N LEU A 453 -0.39 9.83 -10.53
CA LEU A 453 -0.33 8.47 -10.02
C LEU A 453 -1.49 7.64 -10.54
N ILE A 454 -1.17 6.49 -11.12
CA ILE A 454 -2.13 5.47 -11.50
C ILE A 454 -1.65 4.14 -10.93
N ASP A 455 -2.43 3.56 -10.02
CA ASP A 455 -2.22 2.23 -9.48
C ASP A 455 -3.28 1.29 -10.04
N VAL A 456 -2.84 0.16 -10.59
CA VAL A 456 -3.73 -0.84 -11.18
C VAL A 456 -3.49 -2.21 -10.57
N GLN A 457 -4.54 -2.75 -9.95
CA GLN A 457 -4.60 -4.11 -9.45
C GLN A 457 -5.22 -5.03 -10.50
N GLY A 458 -4.40 -5.70 -11.31
CA GLY A 458 -4.84 -6.60 -12.37
C GLY A 458 -4.03 -6.44 -13.64
N ASN A 459 -4.61 -6.74 -14.80
CA ASN A 459 -3.98 -6.52 -16.10
C ASN A 459 -4.50 -5.23 -16.73
N ILE A 460 -3.66 -4.60 -17.55
CA ILE A 460 -4.05 -3.49 -18.44
C ILE A 460 -3.98 -3.98 -19.89
N GLN A 461 -5.12 -3.99 -20.57
CA GLN A 461 -5.16 -4.32 -22.00
C GLN A 461 -4.46 -3.26 -22.84
N SER A 462 -4.69 -1.98 -22.54
CA SER A 462 -3.94 -0.89 -23.17
C SER A 462 -4.00 0.42 -22.41
N LEU A 463 -2.87 1.12 -22.34
CA LEU A 463 -2.77 2.54 -22.05
C LEU A 463 -2.69 3.34 -23.36
N ARG A 464 -3.64 4.24 -23.59
CA ARG A 464 -3.76 5.04 -24.81
C ARG A 464 -3.87 6.52 -24.50
N GLY A 465 -3.18 7.34 -25.27
CA GLY A 465 -3.25 8.80 -25.14
C GLY A 465 -2.56 9.55 -26.26
N LEU A 466 -2.66 10.87 -26.25
CA LEU A 466 -1.92 11.76 -27.14
C LEU A 466 -0.60 12.17 -26.49
N THR A 467 -0.63 12.60 -25.23
CA THR A 467 0.55 13.02 -24.47
C THR A 467 0.52 12.48 -23.05
N ALA A 468 1.67 12.05 -22.54
CA ALA A 468 1.84 11.73 -21.12
C ALA A 468 3.14 12.33 -20.58
N ASN A 469 3.00 13.35 -19.72
CA ASN A 469 4.09 13.94 -18.99
C ASN A 469 3.89 13.69 -17.48
N GLY A 470 4.93 13.32 -16.75
CA GLY A 470 4.85 13.15 -15.31
C GLY A 470 3.95 11.98 -14.88
N LEU A 471 3.76 10.95 -15.71
CA LEU A 471 2.97 9.78 -15.36
C LEU A 471 3.79 8.82 -14.50
N VAL A 472 3.22 8.39 -13.38
CA VAL A 472 3.73 7.25 -12.60
C VAL A 472 2.64 6.18 -12.60
N LEU A 473 2.85 5.12 -13.40
CA LEU A 473 1.93 3.99 -13.52
C LEU A 473 2.54 2.75 -12.85
N ASN A 474 1.87 2.23 -11.83
CA ASN A 474 2.21 1.00 -11.15
C ASN A 474 1.14 -0.07 -11.45
N ASP A 475 1.45 -0.97 -12.37
CA ASP A 475 0.59 -2.09 -12.74
C ASP A 475 1.07 -3.38 -12.07
N THR A 476 0.20 -4.00 -11.27
CA THR A 476 0.55 -5.23 -10.54
C THR A 476 0.52 -6.47 -11.45
N GLY A 477 -0.03 -6.36 -12.66
CA GLY A 477 -0.14 -7.46 -13.62
C GLY A 477 0.44 -7.13 -14.98
N TYR A 478 -0.17 -7.71 -16.02
CA TYR A 478 0.34 -7.60 -17.39
C TYR A 478 -0.18 -6.33 -18.08
N LEU A 479 0.75 -5.45 -18.49
CA LEU A 479 0.48 -4.27 -19.30
C LEU A 479 0.72 -4.60 -20.77
N ASN A 480 -0.34 -4.91 -21.50
CA ASN A 480 -0.22 -5.44 -22.85
C ASN A 480 0.28 -4.41 -23.89
N LEU A 481 -0.23 -3.18 -23.85
CA LEU A 481 0.11 -2.15 -24.85
C LEU A 481 0.21 -0.75 -24.23
N ILE A 482 1.32 -0.07 -24.47
CA ILE A 482 1.48 1.37 -24.26
C ILE A 482 1.48 2.07 -25.62
N LYS A 483 0.48 2.94 -25.85
CA LYS A 483 0.34 3.71 -27.08
C LYS A 483 -0.01 5.17 -26.77
N THR A 484 1.02 5.97 -26.55
CA THR A 484 0.91 7.42 -26.47
C THR A 484 1.54 8.08 -27.69
N GLY A 485 1.11 9.30 -28.04
CA GLY A 485 1.81 10.10 -29.05
C GLY A 485 3.18 10.57 -28.56
N GLN A 486 3.24 11.03 -27.30
CA GLN A 486 4.46 11.46 -26.60
C GLN A 486 4.48 10.94 -25.16
N LEU A 487 5.67 10.70 -24.62
CA LEU A 487 5.91 10.28 -23.23
C LEU A 487 7.12 11.03 -22.66
N SER A 488 7.00 11.65 -21.50
CA SER A 488 8.11 12.39 -20.87
C SER A 488 8.05 12.42 -19.34
N ASN A 489 9.20 12.49 -18.67
CA ASN A 489 9.32 12.50 -17.21
C ASN A 489 8.42 11.43 -16.54
N SER A 490 8.38 10.22 -17.08
CA SER A 490 7.36 9.23 -16.72
C SER A 490 7.97 7.88 -16.36
N SER A 491 7.37 7.25 -15.36
CA SER A 491 7.76 5.94 -14.86
C SER A 491 6.59 4.98 -14.97
N ILE A 492 6.80 3.87 -15.67
CA ILE A 492 5.78 2.84 -15.88
C ILE A 492 6.37 1.49 -15.47
N LEU A 493 5.73 0.84 -14.51
CA LEU A 493 6.07 -0.49 -14.04
C LEU A 493 4.95 -1.48 -14.36
N ALA A 494 5.29 -2.66 -14.90
CA ALA A 494 4.35 -3.77 -15.04
C ALA A 494 5.02 -5.15 -15.03
N GLN A 495 4.22 -6.21 -14.86
CA GLN A 495 4.67 -7.59 -14.68
C GLN A 495 4.06 -8.58 -15.68
N PRO A 496 4.51 -8.65 -16.96
CA PRO A 496 5.43 -7.75 -17.68
C PRO A 496 4.75 -6.62 -18.47
N ILE A 497 5.55 -5.70 -19.04
CA ILE A 497 5.15 -4.82 -20.15
C ILE A 497 5.24 -5.58 -21.49
N GLY A 498 4.11 -5.79 -22.18
CA GLY A 498 4.02 -6.51 -23.44
C GLY A 498 4.60 -5.77 -24.63
N HIS A 499 4.03 -4.63 -24.99
CA HIS A 499 4.38 -3.86 -26.17
C HIS A 499 4.36 -2.35 -25.91
N VAL A 500 5.35 -1.64 -26.48
CA VAL A 500 5.44 -0.18 -26.43
C VAL A 500 5.46 0.34 -27.86
N GLN A 501 4.37 1.01 -28.26
CA GLN A 501 4.20 1.58 -29.59
C GLN A 501 4.62 3.06 -29.67
N THR A 502 4.69 3.76 -28.53
CA THR A 502 5.23 5.14 -28.47
C THR A 502 6.66 5.14 -29.02
N PRO A 503 6.99 5.82 -30.13
CA PRO A 503 8.33 5.75 -30.71
C PRO A 503 9.43 6.24 -29.75
N PRO A 504 10.65 5.66 -29.74
CA PRO A 504 11.73 6.13 -28.87
C PRO A 504 12.05 7.64 -29.02
N ALA A 505 11.96 8.19 -30.22
CA ALA A 505 12.17 9.63 -30.47
C ALA A 505 11.10 10.54 -29.85
N GLN A 506 9.95 9.98 -29.44
CA GLN A 506 8.87 10.69 -28.75
C GLN A 506 8.90 10.42 -27.23
N ARG A 507 9.98 9.81 -26.73
CA ARG A 507 10.27 9.61 -25.31
C ARG A 507 11.37 10.58 -24.90
N THR A 508 11.04 11.56 -24.07
CA THR A 508 11.95 12.69 -23.77
C THR A 508 12.04 12.95 -22.27
N ASN A 509 13.06 13.67 -21.82
CA ASN A 509 13.20 14.15 -20.44
C ASN A 509 12.96 13.02 -19.41
N ASP A 510 13.71 11.94 -19.52
CA ASP A 510 13.68 10.79 -18.60
C ASP A 510 12.37 9.95 -18.62
N VAL A 511 12.45 8.77 -19.22
CA VAL A 511 11.33 7.82 -19.29
C VAL A 511 11.82 6.46 -18.82
N LEU A 512 11.23 5.97 -17.73
CA LEU A 512 11.56 4.70 -17.11
C LEU A 512 10.44 3.69 -17.39
N LEU A 513 10.76 2.64 -18.14
CA LEU A 513 9.88 1.52 -18.43
C LEU A 513 10.46 0.28 -17.74
N ILE A 514 9.88 -0.07 -16.60
CA ILE A 514 10.32 -1.15 -15.71
C ILE A 514 9.45 -2.37 -15.96
N SER A 515 10.06 -3.52 -16.23
CA SER A 515 9.33 -4.76 -16.43
C SER A 515 10.02 -5.97 -15.82
N THR A 516 9.23 -6.99 -15.46
CA THR A 516 9.77 -8.34 -15.18
C THR A 516 10.61 -8.86 -16.35
N ASN A 517 11.68 -9.59 -16.01
CA ASN A 517 12.60 -10.23 -16.94
C ASN A 517 12.04 -11.47 -17.66
N ASN A 518 10.92 -12.05 -17.19
CA ASN A 518 10.33 -13.26 -17.77
C ASN A 518 9.53 -12.97 -19.05
N ARG A 519 10.20 -13.09 -20.20
CA ARG A 519 9.54 -13.44 -21.47
C ARG A 519 10.46 -14.28 -22.36
N ASP A 520 9.83 -15.20 -23.07
CA ASP A 520 10.50 -16.15 -23.96
C ASP A 520 10.85 -15.59 -25.36
N PHE A 521 10.26 -14.46 -25.83
CA PHE A 521 10.48 -13.96 -27.20
C PHE A 521 10.31 -12.43 -27.43
N GLY A 522 11.19 -11.82 -28.25
CA GLY A 522 11.02 -10.51 -28.94
C GLY A 522 11.69 -9.26 -28.34
N LYS A 523 11.93 -8.21 -29.16
CA LYS A 523 12.44 -6.89 -28.73
C LYS A 523 11.27 -5.96 -28.33
N ARG A 524 11.23 -5.50 -27.07
CA ARG A 524 10.12 -4.72 -26.45
C ARG A 524 10.06 -3.23 -26.82
N GLY A 525 10.28 -2.89 -28.09
CA GLY A 525 10.12 -1.51 -28.57
C GLY A 525 10.80 -0.42 -27.73
N GLY A 526 11.84 -0.72 -26.93
CA GLY A 526 12.51 0.22 -26.03
C GLY A 526 12.13 0.19 -24.54
N VAL A 527 11.66 -0.93 -23.96
CA VAL A 527 11.73 -1.14 -22.49
C VAL A 527 13.20 -1.10 -22.07
N ASN A 528 13.55 -0.22 -21.13
CA ASN A 528 14.93 0.10 -20.75
C ASN A 528 15.39 -0.63 -19.47
N THR A 529 14.48 -1.04 -18.59
CA THR A 529 14.85 -1.70 -17.32
C THR A 529 14.12 -3.03 -17.15
N LEU A 530 14.88 -4.13 -17.19
CA LEU A 530 14.38 -5.47 -16.91
C LEU A 530 14.81 -5.89 -15.51
N VAL A 531 13.86 -6.39 -14.72
CA VAL A 531 14.05 -6.69 -13.30
C VAL A 531 13.77 -8.16 -13.03
N ALA A 532 14.73 -8.84 -12.39
CA ALA A 532 14.57 -10.20 -11.92
C ALA A 532 13.79 -10.24 -10.60
N ASN A 533 12.93 -11.26 -10.45
CA ASN A 533 12.14 -11.47 -9.24
C ASN A 533 11.32 -10.25 -8.80
N LEU A 534 10.93 -9.39 -9.76
CA LEU A 534 10.12 -8.21 -9.49
C LEU A 534 8.82 -8.67 -8.81
N TYR A 535 8.63 -8.24 -7.57
CA TYR A 535 7.41 -8.43 -6.80
C TYR A 535 6.52 -7.19 -6.92
N GLN A 536 5.27 -7.31 -6.48
CA GLN A 536 4.32 -6.20 -6.49
C GLN A 536 4.81 -5.02 -5.65
N ILE A 537 5.03 -3.87 -6.29
CA ILE A 537 5.22 -2.60 -5.58
C ILE A 537 3.88 -2.21 -4.94
N GLY A 538 3.92 -1.78 -3.68
CA GLY A 538 2.73 -1.40 -2.92
C GLY A 538 1.94 -0.31 -3.64
N PRO A 539 0.65 -0.13 -3.32
CA PRO A 539 -0.10 0.99 -3.90
C PRO A 539 0.63 2.29 -3.58
N LEU A 540 0.79 3.13 -4.60
CA LEU A 540 1.49 4.39 -4.46
C LEU A 540 0.55 5.40 -3.81
N SER A 541 1.07 6.13 -2.84
CA SER A 541 0.37 7.26 -2.24
C SER A 541 1.27 8.49 -2.30
N LEU A 542 0.66 9.63 -2.65
CA LEU A 542 1.35 10.91 -2.61
C LEU A 542 1.67 11.24 -1.16
N THR A 543 2.86 11.75 -0.86
CA THR A 543 3.25 12.10 0.52
C THR A 543 2.72 13.46 0.98
N ASN A 544 2.23 14.29 0.05
CA ASN A 544 1.55 15.58 0.22
C ASN A 544 2.03 16.41 1.42
N ASN A 545 3.26 16.92 1.36
CA ASN A 545 3.72 17.92 2.32
C ASN A 545 3.12 19.28 1.97
N SER A 546 2.23 19.83 2.80
CA SER A 546 2.00 21.27 2.83
C SER A 546 3.00 21.91 3.80
N PRO A 547 4.02 22.64 3.33
CA PRO A 547 4.85 23.45 4.20
C PRO A 547 4.14 24.77 4.48
N LYS A 548 2.99 24.73 5.17
CA LYS A 548 2.53 25.91 5.90
C LYS A 548 2.11 25.50 7.31
N PRO A 549 2.75 26.10 8.35
CA PRO A 549 2.42 25.86 9.74
C PRO A 549 1.00 26.30 10.09
#